data_AF-A0A256Z9L9-F1
#
_entry.id   AF-A0A256Z9L9-F1
#
_cell.length_a   1.000
_cell.length_b   1.000
_cell.length_c   1.000
_cell.angle_alpha   90.00
_cell.angle_beta   90.00
_cell.angle_gamma   90.00
#
_symmetry.space_group_name_H-M   'P 1'
#
loop_
_entity.id
_entity.type
_entity.pdbx_description
1 polymer ?
#
loop_
_entity_poly.entity_id
_entity_poly.type
_entity_poly.pdbx_seq_one_letter_code
_entity_poly.pdbx_strand_id
1 'polypeptide(L)'
;MVINAHNSLNGAVPFNKAVEELQKAITESLRHVSALEKLPVRVGAAKTVPKEFGLKEGMGPGGITAITVKVGDKTFAYITIDGNNMVPELREKILSTIKALGIDLGEVFTTDTHAVTALVLTRRGYYALGEAIPHDRLVEYVRKTVEAALSNTEPVKVGYTVEMVPRVKVIGEKKIIELCSLVDPAIEKAKHIAALIFSLTGLVLALLVFWLF
;
A
#
# COMPACT_ATOMS: atom_id res chain seq x y z
N MET A 1 16.05 6.97 2.57
CA MET A 1 14.81 7.33 1.85
C MET A 1 13.71 7.53 2.88
N VAL A 2 13.04 8.69 2.87
CA VAL A 2 12.13 9.13 3.95
C VAL A 2 10.67 8.68 3.72
N ILE A 3 10.34 8.19 2.52
CA ILE A 3 8.96 7.92 2.10
C ILE A 3 8.64 6.42 2.26
N ASN A 4 7.65 6.08 3.09
CA ASN A 4 7.13 4.72 3.21
C ASN A 4 6.11 4.40 2.09
N ALA A 5 6.60 4.16 0.89
CA ALA A 5 5.76 4.04 -0.31
C ALA A 5 5.09 2.66 -0.50
N HIS A 6 5.53 1.64 0.24
CA HIS A 6 5.06 0.25 0.17
C HIS A 6 4.24 -0.17 1.39
N ASN A 7 3.74 0.82 2.15
CA ASN A 7 3.04 0.63 3.41
C ASN A 7 3.80 -0.36 4.34
N SER A 8 5.10 -0.14 4.49
CA SER A 8 6.00 -0.92 5.34
C SER A 8 5.42 -1.05 6.73
N LEU A 9 5.57 -2.24 7.33
CA LEU A 9 5.05 -2.54 8.67
C LEU A 9 5.92 -1.97 9.80
N ASN A 10 6.91 -1.13 9.49
CA ASN A 10 7.76 -0.47 10.47
C ASN A 10 7.03 0.70 11.14
N GLY A 11 7.27 0.89 12.45
CA GLY A 11 6.50 1.76 13.35
C GLY A 11 6.41 3.24 12.96
N ALA A 12 5.64 4.00 13.76
CA ALA A 12 5.26 5.38 13.45
C ALA A 12 6.45 6.36 13.49
N VAL A 13 6.55 7.20 12.45
CA VAL A 13 7.49 8.34 12.40
C VAL A 13 6.76 9.59 12.91
N PRO A 14 7.37 10.41 13.79
CA PRO A 14 6.73 11.64 14.28
C PRO A 14 6.49 12.64 13.13
N PHE A 15 5.22 12.90 12.86
CA PHE A 15 4.73 13.56 11.64
C PHE A 15 5.15 15.03 11.50
N ASN A 16 5.07 15.82 12.58
CA ASN A 16 5.14 17.29 12.45
C ASN A 16 6.55 17.84 12.10
N LYS A 17 7.62 17.29 12.69
CA LYS A 17 8.99 17.74 12.37
C LYS A 17 9.43 17.28 10.97
N ALA A 18 8.99 16.10 10.55
CA ALA A 18 9.34 15.55 9.24
C ALA A 18 8.77 16.38 8.07
N VAL A 19 7.60 17.00 8.25
CA VAL A 19 6.94 17.79 7.19
C VAL A 19 7.72 19.06 6.85
N GLU A 20 8.15 19.83 7.86
CA GLU A 20 8.89 21.08 7.62
C GLU A 20 10.24 20.82 6.94
N GLU A 21 10.98 19.81 7.42
CA GLU A 21 12.26 19.42 6.82
C GLU A 21 12.08 18.92 5.38
N LEU A 22 11.03 18.13 5.12
CA LEU A 22 10.72 17.64 3.78
C LEU A 22 10.32 18.79 2.85
N GLN A 23 9.50 19.73 3.31
CA GLN A 23 9.11 20.90 2.53
C GLN A 23 10.33 21.75 2.15
N LYS A 24 11.24 21.97 3.10
CA LYS A 24 12.48 22.69 2.85
C LYS A 24 13.34 21.97 1.80
N ALA A 25 13.57 20.66 1.98
CA ALA A 25 14.35 19.85 1.06
C ALA A 25 13.77 19.83 -0.36
N ILE A 26 12.44 19.70 -0.49
CA ILE A 26 11.74 19.75 -1.79
C ILE A 26 11.92 21.12 -2.44
N THR A 27 11.71 22.20 -1.69
CA THR A 27 11.78 23.57 -2.22
C THR A 27 13.19 23.90 -2.72
N GLU A 28 14.22 23.56 -1.93
CA GLU A 28 15.63 23.75 -2.32
C GLU A 28 15.98 22.92 -3.57
N SER A 29 15.55 21.66 -3.60
CA SER A 29 15.78 20.76 -4.75
C SER A 29 15.11 21.29 -6.02
N LEU A 30 13.85 21.74 -5.94
CA LEU A 30 13.12 22.30 -7.08
C LEU A 30 13.79 23.57 -7.60
N ARG A 31 14.31 24.42 -6.72
CA ARG A 31 15.06 25.62 -7.10
C ARG A 31 16.29 25.26 -7.93
N HIS A 32 17.07 24.29 -7.48
CA HIS A 32 18.25 23.82 -8.22
C HIS A 32 17.87 23.19 -9.56
N VAL A 33 16.85 22.33 -9.59
CA VAL A 33 16.40 21.64 -10.81
C VAL A 33 15.84 22.63 -11.84
N SER A 34 15.21 23.73 -11.40
CA SER A 34 14.64 24.73 -12.31
C SER A 34 15.68 25.42 -13.20
N ALA A 35 16.95 25.43 -12.78
CA ALA A 35 18.07 26.01 -13.53
C ALA A 35 18.78 25.00 -14.47
N LEU A 36 18.41 23.71 -14.41
CA LEU A 36 19.04 22.66 -15.22
C LEU A 36 18.44 22.60 -16.63
N GLU A 37 19.27 22.15 -17.57
CA GLU A 37 18.82 21.83 -18.93
C GLU A 37 17.83 20.66 -18.91
N LYS A 38 16.76 20.78 -19.68
CA LYS A 38 15.76 19.72 -19.83
C LYS A 38 16.21 18.71 -20.86
N LEU A 39 16.43 17.48 -20.43
CA LEU A 39 16.78 16.38 -21.32
C LEU A 39 15.53 15.69 -21.87
N PRO A 40 15.62 15.06 -23.06
CA PRO A 40 14.55 14.20 -23.58
C PRO A 40 14.20 13.09 -22.59
N VAL A 41 12.90 12.88 -22.38
CA VAL A 41 12.38 11.82 -21.52
C VAL A 41 11.87 10.68 -22.40
N ARG A 42 12.24 9.46 -22.03
CA ARG A 42 11.65 8.25 -22.60
C ARG A 42 10.98 7.45 -21.50
N VAL A 43 9.82 6.87 -21.78
CA VAL A 43 9.07 6.07 -20.82
C VAL A 43 8.73 4.73 -21.43
N GLY A 44 8.87 3.68 -20.63
CA GLY A 44 8.38 2.35 -20.94
C GLY A 44 7.44 1.87 -19.84
N ALA A 45 6.47 1.05 -20.21
CA ALA A 45 5.49 0.52 -19.27
C ALA A 45 5.14 -0.92 -19.61
N ALA A 46 4.93 -1.72 -18.57
CA ALA A 46 4.47 -3.09 -18.68
C ALA A 46 3.63 -3.48 -17.46
N LYS A 47 2.77 -4.47 -17.65
CA LYS A 47 1.93 -5.05 -16.61
C LYS A 47 1.91 -6.57 -16.73
N THR A 48 2.03 -7.24 -15.59
CA THR A 48 1.93 -8.69 -15.48
C THR A 48 0.99 -9.05 -14.34
N VAL A 49 0.09 -10.00 -14.57
CA VAL A 49 -0.76 -10.58 -13.52
C VAL A 49 -0.37 -12.05 -13.36
N PRO A 50 0.41 -12.41 -12.33
CA PRO A 50 0.72 -13.82 -12.03
C PRO A 50 -0.57 -14.61 -11.83
N LYS A 51 -0.67 -15.80 -12.44
CA LYS A 51 -1.90 -16.61 -12.37
C LYS A 51 -2.01 -17.40 -11.06
N GLU A 52 -0.89 -17.63 -10.41
CA GLU A 52 -0.77 -18.40 -9.18
C GLU A 52 -0.98 -17.58 -7.90
N PHE A 53 -1.03 -16.25 -7.99
CA PHE A 53 -1.24 -15.37 -6.84
C PHE A 53 -2.63 -14.74 -6.93
N GLY A 54 -3.47 -15.01 -5.94
CA GLY A 54 -4.78 -14.41 -5.83
C GLY A 54 -4.93 -13.60 -4.55
N LEU A 55 -6.18 -13.22 -4.29
CA LEU A 55 -6.54 -12.39 -3.14
C LEU A 55 -6.18 -13.06 -1.81
N LYS A 56 -6.30 -14.39 -1.74
CA LYS A 56 -5.98 -15.17 -0.53
C LYS A 56 -4.49 -15.21 -0.23
N GLU A 57 -3.64 -15.04 -1.24
CA GLU A 57 -2.19 -14.98 -1.10
C GLU A 57 -1.70 -13.54 -0.86
N GLY A 58 -2.59 -12.54 -0.91
CA GLY A 58 -2.28 -11.14 -0.64
C GLY A 58 -2.03 -10.28 -1.89
N MET A 59 -2.29 -10.79 -3.10
CA MET A 59 -2.18 -10.03 -4.35
C MET A 59 -3.55 -9.68 -4.91
N GLY A 60 -3.75 -8.39 -5.22
CA GLY A 60 -4.95 -7.89 -5.88
C GLY A 60 -4.97 -8.16 -7.40
N PRO A 61 -6.13 -7.97 -8.06
CA PRO A 61 -6.29 -8.27 -9.49
C PRO A 61 -5.47 -7.35 -10.42
N GLY A 62 -4.95 -6.24 -9.89
CA GLY A 62 -4.06 -5.32 -10.57
C GLY A 62 -2.66 -5.88 -10.81
N GLY A 63 -2.25 -6.94 -10.13
CA GLY A 63 -0.96 -7.60 -10.33
C GLY A 63 0.23 -6.67 -10.16
N ILE A 64 1.22 -6.76 -11.05
CA ILE A 64 2.46 -5.99 -11.02
C ILE A 64 2.48 -5.05 -12.23
N THR A 65 2.72 -3.77 -11.99
CA THR A 65 2.92 -2.76 -13.04
C THR A 65 4.29 -2.12 -12.85
N ALA A 66 5.05 -2.00 -13.93
CA ALA A 66 6.34 -1.29 -13.92
C ALA A 66 6.30 -0.15 -14.93
N ILE A 67 6.79 1.02 -14.51
CA ILE A 67 7.06 2.17 -15.36
C ILE A 67 8.55 2.46 -15.27
N THR A 68 9.23 2.48 -16.40
CA THR A 68 10.63 2.88 -16.50
C THR A 68 10.73 4.25 -17.13
N VAL A 69 11.50 5.15 -16.52
CA VAL A 69 11.71 6.51 -17.00
C VAL A 69 13.19 6.69 -17.28
N LYS A 70 13.55 7.05 -18.51
CA LYS A 70 14.93 7.36 -18.90
C LYS A 70 15.08 8.84 -19.20
N VAL A 71 16.05 9.47 -18.54
CA VAL A 71 16.41 10.88 -18.72
C VAL A 71 17.93 10.96 -18.90
N GLY A 72 18.39 11.28 -20.10
CA GLY A 72 19.80 11.15 -20.47
C GLY A 72 20.30 9.71 -20.29
N ASP A 73 21.38 9.54 -19.53
CA ASP A 73 21.98 8.24 -19.22
C ASP A 73 21.41 7.57 -17.96
N LYS A 74 20.48 8.23 -17.28
CA LYS A 74 19.87 7.72 -16.04
C LYS A 74 18.54 7.03 -16.31
N THR A 75 18.38 5.84 -15.74
CA THR A 75 17.16 5.05 -15.86
C THR A 75 16.56 4.80 -14.48
N PHE A 76 15.29 5.13 -14.34
CA PHE A 76 14.52 5.01 -13.10
C PHE A 76 13.40 3.98 -13.27
N ALA A 77 13.03 3.27 -12.21
CA ALA A 77 11.90 2.32 -12.23
C ALA A 77 10.91 2.57 -11.09
N TYR A 78 9.63 2.67 -11.42
CA TYR A 78 8.53 2.73 -10.48
C TYR A 78 7.73 1.44 -10.61
N ILE A 79 7.69 0.65 -9.54
CA ILE A 79 7.06 -0.68 -9.54
C ILE A 79 5.89 -0.65 -8.57
N THR A 80 4.68 -0.82 -9.09
CA THR A 80 3.48 -0.91 -8.26
C THR A 80 2.98 -2.34 -8.24
N ILE A 81 2.85 -2.92 -7.05
CA ILE A 81 2.28 -4.25 -6.84
C ILE A 81 0.92 -4.11 -6.16
N ASP A 82 -0.12 -4.67 -6.76
CA ASP A 82 -1.46 -4.64 -6.18
C ASP A 82 -1.53 -5.55 -4.95
N GLY A 83 -1.62 -4.91 -3.79
CA GLY A 83 -1.51 -5.50 -2.47
C GLY A 83 -1.67 -4.40 -1.43
N ASN A 84 -1.87 -4.79 -0.18
CA ASN A 84 -2.08 -3.83 0.90
C ASN A 84 -0.74 -3.34 1.49
N ASN A 85 0.05 -4.27 2.03
CA ASN A 85 1.40 -4.01 2.56
C ASN A 85 2.43 -4.92 1.90
N MET A 86 3.71 -4.60 2.13
CA MET A 86 4.84 -5.43 1.76
C MET A 86 5.79 -5.59 2.94
N VAL A 87 6.35 -6.79 3.11
CA VAL A 87 7.40 -7.02 4.13
C VAL A 87 8.68 -6.27 3.74
N PRO A 88 9.39 -5.61 4.68
CA PRO A 88 10.52 -4.74 4.36
C PRO A 88 11.64 -5.42 3.54
N GLU A 89 11.93 -6.69 3.84
CA GLU A 89 13.00 -7.46 3.20
C GLU A 89 12.74 -7.72 1.72
N LEU A 90 11.45 -7.87 1.34
CA LEU A 90 11.05 -8.11 -0.03
C LEU A 90 11.31 -6.87 -0.90
N ARG A 91 11.09 -5.67 -0.37
CA ARG A 91 11.39 -4.43 -1.10
C ARG A 91 12.87 -4.34 -1.46
N GLU A 92 13.75 -4.53 -0.49
CA GLU A 92 15.20 -4.45 -0.73
C GLU A 92 15.67 -5.52 -1.74
N LYS A 93 15.07 -6.71 -1.67
CA LYS A 93 15.34 -7.78 -2.64
C LYS A 93 14.88 -7.43 -4.06
N ILE A 94 13.73 -6.79 -4.21
CA ILE A 94 13.26 -6.29 -5.51
C ILE A 94 14.22 -5.23 -6.05
N LEU A 95 14.58 -4.23 -5.23
CA LEU A 95 15.44 -3.11 -5.65
C LEU A 95 16.85 -3.56 -6.04
N SER A 96 17.43 -4.49 -5.28
CA SER A 96 18.73 -5.09 -5.63
C SER A 96 18.67 -5.88 -6.95
N THR A 97 17.57 -6.60 -7.19
CA THR A 97 17.38 -7.37 -8.43
C THR A 97 17.28 -6.47 -9.66
N ILE A 98 16.46 -5.41 -9.61
CA ILE A 98 16.27 -4.52 -10.75
C ILE A 98 17.49 -3.65 -11.05
N LYS A 99 18.34 -3.39 -10.05
CA LYS A 99 19.59 -2.64 -10.24
C LYS A 99 20.52 -3.35 -11.23
N ALA A 100 20.52 -4.69 -11.24
CA ALA A 100 21.27 -5.48 -12.22
C ALA A 100 20.77 -5.32 -13.67
N LEU A 101 19.57 -4.77 -13.87
CA LEU A 101 18.98 -4.47 -15.19
C LEU A 101 19.39 -3.10 -15.75
N GLY A 102 20.31 -2.39 -15.08
CA GLY A 102 20.71 -1.03 -15.48
C GLY A 102 19.77 0.06 -14.96
N ILE A 103 18.96 -0.23 -13.95
CA ILE A 103 18.17 0.77 -13.21
C ILE A 103 19.09 1.47 -12.20
N ASP A 104 19.27 2.79 -12.33
CA ASP A 104 20.05 3.60 -11.39
C ASP A 104 19.34 3.74 -10.04
N LEU A 105 18.05 4.03 -10.08
CA LEU A 105 17.21 4.26 -8.91
C LEU A 105 15.82 3.71 -9.17
N GLY A 106 15.26 3.00 -8.19
CA GLY A 106 13.91 2.49 -8.29
C GLY A 106 13.16 2.54 -6.97
N GLU A 107 11.84 2.46 -7.06
CA GLU A 107 10.96 2.39 -5.91
C GLU A 107 9.87 1.34 -6.11
N VAL A 108 9.43 0.72 -5.00
CA VAL A 108 8.37 -0.26 -4.98
C VAL A 108 7.20 0.29 -4.16
N PHE A 109 6.00 0.18 -4.71
CA PHE A 109 4.76 0.69 -4.15
C PHE A 109 3.75 -0.44 -3.98
N THR A 110 2.91 -0.33 -2.96
CA THR A 110 1.66 -1.08 -2.87
C THR A 110 0.50 -0.18 -3.24
N THR A 111 -0.56 -0.74 -3.81
CA THR A 111 -1.73 0.04 -4.25
C THR A 111 -2.69 0.38 -3.10
N ASP A 112 -2.72 -0.47 -2.08
CA ASP A 112 -3.71 -0.46 -1.00
C ASP A 112 -5.16 -0.30 -1.51
N THR A 113 -5.52 -1.10 -2.52
CA THR A 113 -6.90 -1.16 -3.05
C THR A 113 -7.91 -1.76 -2.08
N HIS A 114 -7.45 -2.26 -0.93
CA HIS A 114 -8.20 -3.07 0.04
C HIS A 114 -8.86 -4.34 -0.53
N ALA A 115 -8.63 -4.70 -1.80
CA ALA A 115 -9.23 -5.87 -2.44
C ALA A 115 -8.93 -7.20 -1.73
N VAL A 116 -7.84 -7.25 -0.96
CA VAL A 116 -7.39 -8.44 -0.20
C VAL A 116 -7.86 -8.46 1.25
N THR A 117 -8.53 -7.40 1.73
CA THR A 117 -8.84 -7.19 3.15
C THR A 117 -9.96 -8.12 3.63
N ALA A 118 -9.84 -8.63 4.86
CA ALA A 118 -10.84 -9.46 5.54
C ALA A 118 -11.16 -10.81 4.84
N LEU A 119 -10.19 -11.38 4.13
CA LEU A 119 -10.34 -12.63 3.38
C LEU A 119 -9.74 -13.86 4.07
N VAL A 120 -8.82 -13.66 5.01
CA VAL A 120 -8.12 -14.75 5.71
C VAL A 120 -8.04 -14.48 7.21
N LEU A 121 -7.95 -15.54 8.01
CA LEU A 121 -7.90 -15.48 9.48
C LEU A 121 -6.48 -15.16 9.98
N THR A 122 -5.93 -14.02 9.55
CA THR A 122 -4.70 -13.45 10.12
C THR A 122 -5.05 -12.29 11.06
N ARG A 123 -4.10 -11.83 11.87
CA ARG A 123 -4.29 -10.66 12.75
C ARG A 123 -4.79 -9.41 11.98
N ARG A 124 -4.44 -9.30 10.69
CA ARG A 124 -4.83 -8.17 9.82
C ARG A 124 -6.01 -8.49 8.90
N GLY A 125 -6.46 -9.74 8.83
CA GLY A 125 -7.48 -10.17 7.88
C GLY A 125 -6.99 -10.39 6.44
N TYR A 126 -5.68 -10.25 6.19
CA TYR A 126 -5.01 -10.44 4.89
C TYR A 126 -3.53 -10.82 5.10
N TYR A 127 -2.88 -11.29 4.03
CA TYR A 127 -1.41 -11.44 3.99
C TYR A 127 -0.78 -10.23 3.31
N ALA A 128 0.27 -9.68 3.90
CA ALA A 128 1.14 -8.73 3.22
C ALA A 128 1.93 -9.45 2.11
N LEU A 129 2.33 -8.72 1.07
CA LEU A 129 3.20 -9.24 0.03
C LEU A 129 4.50 -9.74 0.65
N GLY A 130 4.80 -11.02 0.40
CA GLY A 130 5.95 -11.72 0.96
C GLY A 130 5.69 -12.53 2.24
N GLU A 131 4.46 -12.54 2.78
CA GLU A 131 4.09 -13.42 3.90
C GLU A 131 3.59 -14.80 3.42
N ALA A 132 2.71 -14.83 2.42
CA ALA A 132 2.21 -16.06 1.80
C ALA A 132 2.86 -16.34 0.44
N ILE A 133 3.14 -15.28 -0.33
CA ILE A 133 3.79 -15.39 -1.64
C ILE A 133 5.31 -15.57 -1.47
N PRO A 134 5.93 -16.60 -2.07
CA PRO A 134 7.39 -16.80 -2.01
C PRO A 134 8.14 -15.61 -2.64
N HIS A 135 9.14 -15.10 -1.92
CA HIS A 135 9.89 -13.91 -2.34
C HIS A 135 10.54 -14.09 -3.71
N ASP A 136 11.21 -15.22 -3.96
CA ASP A 136 11.90 -15.48 -5.22
C ASP A 136 10.95 -15.47 -6.42
N ARG A 137 9.74 -16.01 -6.25
CA ARG A 137 8.74 -16.05 -7.31
C ARG A 137 8.23 -14.66 -7.65
N LEU A 138 7.92 -13.86 -6.63
CA LEU A 138 7.45 -12.49 -6.82
C LEU A 138 8.53 -11.60 -7.43
N VAL A 139 9.77 -11.70 -6.95
CA VAL A 139 10.93 -10.99 -7.48
C VAL A 139 11.16 -11.32 -8.96
N GLU A 140 11.03 -12.58 -9.35
CA GLU A 140 11.18 -13.00 -10.76
C GLU A 140 10.10 -12.39 -11.66
N TYR A 141 8.83 -12.32 -11.20
CA TYR A 141 7.78 -11.63 -11.95
C TYR A 141 8.03 -10.13 -12.07
N VAL A 142 8.51 -9.49 -10.99
CA VAL A 142 8.88 -8.08 -11.03
C VAL A 142 10.02 -7.85 -12.02
N ARG A 143 11.07 -8.68 -11.98
CA ARG A 143 12.20 -8.61 -12.92
C ARG A 143 11.73 -8.66 -14.37
N LYS A 144 10.91 -9.65 -14.74
CA LYS A 144 10.34 -9.78 -16.09
C LYS A 144 9.48 -8.60 -16.49
N THR A 145 8.70 -8.06 -15.56
CA THR A 145 7.83 -6.89 -15.82
C THR A 145 8.67 -5.65 -16.07
N VAL A 146 9.76 -5.46 -15.32
CA VAL A 146 10.70 -4.35 -15.55
C VAL A 146 11.45 -4.52 -16.87
N GLU A 147 11.91 -5.72 -17.22
CA GLU A 147 12.53 -6.01 -18.52
C GLU A 147 11.57 -5.69 -19.69
N ALA A 148 10.30 -6.09 -19.56
CA ALA A 148 9.28 -5.76 -20.54
C ALA A 148 9.06 -4.24 -20.65
N ALA A 149 8.99 -3.52 -19.53
CA ALA A 149 8.88 -2.06 -19.52
C ALA A 149 10.08 -1.40 -20.21
N LEU A 150 11.31 -1.83 -19.90
CA LEU A 150 12.54 -1.35 -20.55
C LEU A 150 12.51 -1.55 -22.06
N SER A 151 12.06 -2.73 -22.52
CA SER A 151 11.95 -3.05 -23.94
C SER A 151 10.92 -2.20 -24.69
N ASN A 152 9.92 -1.68 -23.98
CA ASN A 152 8.82 -0.89 -24.52
C ASN A 152 9.02 0.63 -24.30
N THR A 153 10.28 1.10 -24.31
CA THR A 153 10.60 2.50 -24.00
C THR A 153 10.52 3.41 -25.23
N GLU A 154 9.64 4.41 -25.19
CA GLU A 154 9.43 5.39 -26.27
C GLU A 154 9.67 6.84 -25.80
N PRO A 155 10.02 7.79 -26.71
CA PRO A 155 10.07 9.21 -26.37
C PRO A 155 8.68 9.74 -25.98
N VAL A 156 8.60 10.51 -24.90
CA VAL A 156 7.32 11.06 -24.40
C VAL A 156 7.40 12.56 -24.13
N LYS A 157 6.24 13.20 -24.08
CA LYS A 157 6.06 14.55 -23.52
C LYS A 157 5.26 14.44 -22.23
N VAL A 158 5.67 15.20 -21.22
CA VAL A 158 5.01 15.21 -19.91
C VAL A 158 4.12 16.46 -19.81
N GLY A 159 2.88 16.26 -19.38
CA GLY A 159 1.94 17.34 -19.07
C GLY A 159 1.24 17.05 -17.75
N TYR A 160 0.90 18.11 -17.01
CA TYR A 160 0.06 18.02 -15.82
C TYR A 160 -0.99 19.12 -15.87
N THR A 161 -2.17 18.85 -15.31
CA THR A 161 -3.19 19.85 -15.02
C THR A 161 -3.62 19.71 -13.58
N VAL A 162 -4.03 20.82 -12.97
CA VAL A 162 -4.60 20.85 -11.63
C VAL A 162 -6.01 21.41 -11.75
N GLU A 163 -6.99 20.59 -11.43
CA GLU A 163 -8.40 20.96 -11.49
C GLU A 163 -8.94 21.11 -10.06
N MET A 164 -9.56 22.24 -9.79
CA MET A 164 -10.27 22.46 -8.53
C MET A 164 -11.68 21.92 -8.66
N VAL A 165 -12.04 20.93 -7.85
CA VAL A 165 -13.40 20.39 -7.78
C VAL A 165 -14.14 21.08 -6.62
N PRO A 166 -14.98 22.12 -6.88
CA PRO A 166 -15.66 22.84 -5.81
C PRO A 166 -16.78 21.99 -5.22
N ARG A 167 -17.12 22.26 -3.95
CA ARG A 167 -18.27 21.68 -3.24
C ARG A 167 -18.23 20.16 -3.03
N VAL A 168 -17.04 19.55 -2.99
CA VAL A 168 -16.89 18.19 -2.47
C VAL A 168 -17.17 18.19 -0.97
N LYS A 169 -18.22 17.47 -0.55
CA LYS A 169 -18.52 17.28 0.88
C LYS A 169 -17.66 16.13 1.39
N VAL A 170 -16.70 16.45 2.26
CA VAL A 170 -15.90 15.45 2.98
C VAL A 170 -16.32 15.39 4.45
N ILE A 171 -16.15 14.23 5.09
CA ILE A 171 -16.25 14.12 6.53
C ILE A 171 -15.00 14.78 7.10
N GLY A 172 -15.15 15.97 7.70
CA GLY A 172 -14.03 16.67 8.32
C GLY A 172 -13.45 15.90 9.51
N GLU A 173 -12.18 16.16 9.82
CA GLU A 173 -11.42 15.52 10.90
C GLU A 173 -12.22 15.38 12.20
N LYS A 174 -12.85 16.48 12.65
CA LYS A 174 -13.65 16.48 13.88
C LYS A 174 -14.75 15.42 13.88
N LYS A 175 -15.47 15.25 12.76
CA LYS A 175 -16.55 14.25 12.64
C LYS A 175 -16.00 12.83 12.61
N ILE A 176 -14.81 12.62 12.04
CA ILE A 176 -14.13 11.32 12.09
C ILE A 176 -13.74 11.00 13.53
N ILE A 177 -13.14 11.96 14.26
CA ILE A 177 -12.76 11.79 15.66
C ILE A 177 -13.99 11.47 16.51
N GLU A 178 -15.10 12.22 16.34
CA GLU A 178 -16.35 11.95 17.04
C GLU A 178 -16.87 10.53 16.75
N LEU A 179 -16.90 10.12 15.48
CA LEU A 179 -17.33 8.77 15.09
C LEU A 179 -16.46 7.68 15.75
N CYS A 180 -15.13 7.84 15.73
CA CYS A 180 -14.21 6.88 16.34
C CYS A 180 -14.37 6.83 17.86
N SER A 181 -14.60 7.97 18.51
CA SER A 181 -14.78 8.05 19.97
C SER A 181 -16.03 7.33 20.48
N LEU A 182 -17.00 7.05 19.61
CA LEU A 182 -18.24 6.34 19.95
C LEU A 182 -18.09 4.81 19.92
N VAL A 183 -17.04 4.27 19.28
CA VAL A 183 -16.87 2.82 19.10
C VAL A 183 -16.59 2.12 20.43
N ASP A 184 -15.61 2.60 21.20
CA ASP A 184 -15.22 1.95 22.46
C ASP A 184 -16.36 1.95 23.49
N PRO A 185 -17.06 3.08 23.75
CA PRO A 185 -18.20 3.08 24.67
C PRO A 185 -19.36 2.19 24.20
N ALA A 186 -19.60 2.10 22.89
CA ALA A 186 -20.63 1.24 22.33
C ALA A 186 -20.30 -0.24 22.54
N ILE A 187 -19.05 -0.65 22.29
CA ILE A 187 -18.57 -2.01 22.53
C ILE A 187 -18.65 -2.36 24.01
N GLU A 188 -18.22 -1.48 24.92
CA GLU A 188 -18.29 -1.73 26.36
C GLU A 188 -19.73 -1.90 26.85
N LYS A 189 -20.65 -1.02 26.43
CA LYS A 189 -22.08 -1.19 26.74
C LYS A 189 -22.64 -2.49 26.19
N ALA A 190 -22.28 -2.85 24.95
CA ALA A 190 -22.72 -4.10 24.33
C ALA A 190 -22.22 -5.33 25.10
N LYS A 191 -20.95 -5.34 25.56
CA LYS A 191 -20.40 -6.42 26.40
C LYS A 191 -21.16 -6.57 27.72
N HIS A 192 -21.44 -5.46 28.42
CA HIS A 192 -22.20 -5.50 29.67
C HIS A 192 -23.61 -6.03 29.48
N ILE A 193 -24.32 -5.57 28.46
CA ILE A 193 -25.67 -6.04 28.15
C ILE A 193 -25.65 -7.52 27.74
N ALA A 194 -24.70 -7.92 26.89
CA ALA A 194 -24.55 -9.31 26.47
C ALA A 194 -24.29 -10.23 27.67
N ALA A 195 -23.39 -9.85 28.59
CA ALA A 195 -23.09 -10.62 29.79
C ALA A 195 -24.34 -10.86 30.65
N LEU A 196 -25.20 -9.83 30.81
CA LEU A 196 -26.47 -9.96 31.53
C LEU A 196 -27.44 -10.90 30.81
N ILE A 197 -27.62 -10.74 29.50
CA ILE A 197 -28.51 -11.58 28.69
C ILE A 197 -28.05 -13.04 28.73
N PHE A 198 -26.76 -13.31 28.50
CA PHE A 198 -26.20 -14.67 28.52
C PHE A 198 -26.30 -15.31 29.91
N SER A 199 -26.07 -14.54 30.98
CA SER A 199 -26.22 -15.06 32.35
C SER A 199 -27.67 -15.41 32.68
N LEU A 200 -28.62 -14.53 32.33
CA LEU A 200 -30.05 -14.76 32.59
C LEU A 200 -30.60 -15.92 31.74
N THR A 201 -30.28 -15.95 30.45
CA THR A 201 -30.68 -17.05 29.57
C THR A 201 -30.07 -18.37 30.00
N GLY A 202 -28.79 -18.38 30.39
CA GLY A 202 -28.12 -19.56 30.96
C GLY A 202 -28.80 -20.06 32.23
N LEU A 203 -29.18 -19.17 33.15
CA LEU A 203 -29.91 -19.52 34.37
C LEU A 203 -31.30 -20.12 34.05
N VAL A 204 -32.06 -19.49 33.14
CA VAL A 204 -33.38 -19.99 32.72
C VAL A 204 -33.27 -21.37 32.07
N LEU A 205 -32.28 -21.56 31.19
CA LEU A 205 -32.00 -22.87 30.58
C LEU A 205 -31.64 -23.92 31.62
N ALA A 206 -30.78 -23.59 32.59
CA ALA A 206 -30.40 -24.50 33.67
C ALA A 206 -31.62 -24.92 34.52
N LEU A 207 -32.49 -23.98 34.87
CA LEU A 207 -33.73 -24.25 35.62
C LEU A 207 -34.71 -25.10 34.82
N LEU A 208 -34.87 -24.85 33.51
CA LEU A 208 -35.71 -25.66 32.63
C LEU A 208 -35.20 -27.10 32.51
N VAL A 209 -33.89 -27.29 32.37
CA VAL A 209 -33.27 -28.62 32.34
C VAL A 209 -33.49 -29.33 33.68
N PHE A 210 -33.26 -28.66 34.81
CA PHE A 210 -33.53 -29.23 36.13
C PHE A 210 -35.01 -29.56 36.38
N TRP A 211 -35.94 -28.86 35.72
CA TRP A 211 -37.37 -29.17 35.84
C TRP A 211 -37.80 -30.34 34.94
N LEU A 212 -37.12 -30.55 33.81
CA LEU A 212 -37.43 -31.60 32.84
C LEU A 212 -36.78 -32.96 33.15
N PHE A 213 -35.70 -32.99 33.93
CA PHE A 213 -34.95 -34.18 34.34
C PHE A 213 -34.97 -34.35 35.86
#